data_AF-A0A0K3BJB1-F1
#
_entry.id   AF-A0A0K3BJB1-F1
#
_cell.length_a   1.000
_cell.length_b   1.000
_cell.length_c   1.000
_cell.angle_alpha   90.00
_cell.angle_beta   90.00
_cell.angle_gamma   90.00
#
_symmetry.space_group_name_H-M   'P 1'
#
loop_
_entity.id
_entity.type
_entity.pdbx_description
1 polymer ?
#
loop_
_entity_poly.entity_id
_entity_poly.type
_entity_poly.pdbx_seq_one_letter_code
_entity_poly.pdbx_strand_id
1 'polypeptide(L)'
;MTQPQRDQLAEQQARLLRALLADGPPPPGFDPQRLRVEATALRSKRRRVVAMIQPDVCADLEDRFVPLFTEYAKAHPRTVGSRAREDAAAFVEWLREHGHLPKLKWWRRRATKNG
;
A
#
# COMPACT_ATOMS: atom_id res chain seq x y z
N MET A 1 -15.97 9.03 -30.99
CA MET A 1 -15.81 9.35 -29.56
C MET A 1 -14.97 10.62 -29.45
N THR A 2 -15.52 11.69 -28.88
CA THR A 2 -14.89 13.02 -28.82
C THR A 2 -14.04 13.18 -27.56
N GLN A 3 -12.97 13.97 -27.63
CA GLN A 3 -12.04 14.29 -26.53
C GLN A 3 -12.70 14.50 -25.15
N PRO A 4 -13.79 15.27 -25.00
CA PRO A 4 -14.48 15.46 -23.70
C PRO A 4 -15.01 14.18 -23.04
N GLN A 5 -15.36 13.14 -23.82
CA GLN A 5 -15.82 11.85 -23.27
C GLN A 5 -14.66 11.03 -22.68
N ARG A 6 -13.43 11.19 -23.23
CA ARG A 6 -12.23 10.52 -22.72
C ARG A 6 -11.77 11.14 -21.41
N ASP A 7 -11.88 12.46 -21.28
CA ASP A 7 -11.47 13.18 -20.07
C ASP A 7 -12.40 12.88 -18.89
N GLN A 8 -13.72 12.83 -19.14
CA GLN A 8 -14.71 12.41 -18.13
C GLN A 8 -14.50 10.96 -17.66
N LEU A 9 -14.15 10.07 -18.59
CA LEU A 9 -13.83 8.67 -18.27
C LEU A 9 -12.55 8.56 -17.44
N ALA A 10 -11.47 9.26 -17.82
CA ALA A 10 -10.22 9.28 -17.06
C ALA A 10 -10.42 9.84 -15.64
N GLU A 11 -11.27 10.85 -15.50
CA GLU A 11 -11.60 11.44 -14.21
C GLU A 11 -12.46 10.49 -13.34
N GLN A 12 -13.42 9.76 -13.94
CA GLN A 12 -14.14 8.70 -13.24
C GLN A 12 -13.23 7.54 -12.82
N GLN A 13 -12.29 7.14 -13.69
CA GLN A 13 -11.29 6.13 -13.36
C GLN A 13 -10.38 6.60 -12.22
N ALA A 14 -9.94 7.87 -12.22
CA ALA A 14 -9.15 8.43 -11.14
C ALA A 14 -9.94 8.52 -9.82
N ARG A 15 -11.23 8.87 -9.87
CA ARG A 15 -12.13 8.85 -8.71
C ARG A 15 -12.33 7.44 -8.17
N LEU A 16 -12.52 6.45 -9.05
CA LEU A 16 -12.63 5.04 -8.69
C LEU A 16 -11.34 4.53 -8.02
N LEU A 17 -10.17 4.87 -8.57
CA LEU A 17 -8.89 4.52 -7.99
C LEU A 17 -8.67 5.18 -6.62
N ARG A 18 -9.08 6.45 -6.44
CA ARG A 18 -9.05 7.10 -5.12
C ARG A 18 -9.98 6.43 -4.11
N ALA A 19 -11.21 6.07 -4.51
CA ALA A 19 -12.14 5.36 -3.63
C ALA A 19 -11.60 3.97 -3.23
N LEU A 20 -10.98 3.25 -4.18
CA LEU A 20 -10.42 1.92 -3.94
C LEU A 20 -9.12 1.93 -3.12
N LEU A 21 -8.30 2.98 -3.27
CA LEU A 21 -6.96 3.01 -2.70
C LEU A 21 -6.86 3.86 -1.43
N ALA A 22 -7.75 4.85 -1.26
CA ALA A 22 -7.69 5.86 -0.20
C ALA A 22 -8.98 5.97 0.65
N ASP A 23 -9.83 4.94 0.63
CA ASP A 23 -11.13 4.90 1.34
C ASP A 23 -12.03 6.14 1.06
N GLY A 24 -11.91 6.73 -0.14
CA GLY A 24 -12.74 7.87 -0.57
C GLY A 24 -14.19 7.48 -0.89
N PRO A 25 -15.12 8.46 -0.97
CA PRO A 25 -16.52 8.18 -1.26
C PRO A 25 -16.68 7.48 -2.62
N PRO A 26 -17.56 6.47 -2.71
CA PRO A 26 -17.76 5.72 -3.95
C PRO A 26 -18.32 6.64 -5.05
N PRO A 27 -17.84 6.54 -6.30
CA PRO A 27 -18.41 7.30 -7.40
C PRO A 27 -19.89 6.91 -7.63
N PRO A 28 -20.74 7.84 -8.12
CA PRO A 28 -22.12 7.52 -8.47
C PRO A 28 -22.20 6.29 -9.40
N GLY A 29 -23.11 5.36 -9.11
CA GLY A 29 -23.30 4.13 -9.89
C GLY A 29 -22.44 2.93 -9.48
N PHE A 30 -21.54 3.08 -8.50
CA PHE A 30 -20.77 1.96 -7.95
C PHE A 30 -21.34 1.45 -6.62
N ASP A 31 -21.39 0.13 -6.46
CA ASP A 31 -21.79 -0.52 -5.21
C ASP A 31 -20.70 -0.34 -4.13
N PRO A 32 -20.99 0.37 -3.02
CA PRO A 32 -20.02 0.61 -1.95
C PRO A 32 -19.51 -0.67 -1.29
N GLN A 33 -20.32 -1.74 -1.22
CA GLN A 33 -19.90 -3.01 -0.61
C GLN A 33 -18.90 -3.72 -1.51
N ARG A 34 -19.15 -3.77 -2.82
CA ARG A 34 -18.19 -4.33 -3.78
C ARG A 34 -16.86 -3.58 -3.76
N LEU A 35 -16.88 -2.25 -3.68
CA LEU A 35 -15.66 -1.45 -3.58
C LEU A 35 -14.85 -1.76 -2.31
N ARG A 36 -15.51 -1.99 -1.16
CA ARG A 36 -14.83 -2.39 0.08
C ARG A 36 -14.19 -3.78 -0.01
N VAL A 37 -14.88 -4.73 -0.67
CA VAL A 37 -14.32 -6.09 -0.91
C VAL A 37 -13.08 -5.99 -1.78
N GLU A 38 -13.15 -5.24 -2.89
CA GLU A 38 -12.00 -5.03 -3.78
C GLU A 38 -10.83 -4.33 -3.08
N ALA A 39 -11.10 -3.27 -2.31
CA ALA A 39 -10.08 -2.60 -1.51
C ALA A 39 -9.41 -3.56 -0.51
N THR A 40 -10.18 -4.46 0.09
CA THR A 40 -9.67 -5.49 1.02
C THR A 40 -8.82 -6.54 0.30
N ALA A 41 -9.23 -6.98 -0.89
CA ALA A 41 -8.45 -7.90 -1.72
C ALA A 41 -7.12 -7.26 -2.16
N LEU A 42 -7.15 -5.99 -2.56
CA LEU A 42 -5.94 -5.23 -2.91
C LEU A 42 -5.00 -5.06 -1.71
N ARG A 43 -5.52 -4.69 -0.54
CA ARG A 43 -4.72 -4.61 0.70
C ARG A 43 -4.09 -5.95 1.07
N SER A 44 -4.83 -7.05 0.92
CA SER A 44 -4.31 -8.41 1.14
C SER A 44 -3.20 -8.80 0.15
N LYS A 45 -3.36 -8.44 -1.12
CA LYS A 45 -2.33 -8.66 -2.15
C LYS A 45 -1.07 -7.85 -1.86
N ARG A 46 -1.20 -6.58 -1.47
CA ARG A 46 -0.07 -5.74 -1.03
C ARG A 46 0.68 -6.40 0.13
N ARG A 47 -0.04 -6.82 1.17
CA ARG A 47 0.53 -7.49 2.34
C ARG A 47 1.35 -8.73 1.95
N ARG A 48 0.81 -9.58 1.08
CA ARG A 48 1.52 -10.77 0.59
C ARG A 48 2.81 -10.41 -0.15
N VAL A 49 2.79 -9.36 -0.97
CA VAL A 49 3.98 -8.90 -1.69
C VAL A 49 5.04 -8.34 -0.73
N VAL A 50 4.64 -7.59 0.29
CA VAL A 50 5.57 -7.11 1.32
C VAL A 50 6.18 -8.27 2.11
N ALA A 51 5.39 -9.28 2.46
CA ALA A 51 5.90 -10.50 3.10
C ALA A 51 6.92 -11.26 2.23
N MET A 52 6.80 -11.19 0.90
CA MET A 52 7.79 -11.77 -0.01
C MET A 52 9.06 -10.93 -0.13
N ILE A 53 8.97 -9.59 -0.01
CA ILE A 53 10.12 -8.68 -0.15
C ILE A 53 10.89 -8.52 1.15
N GLN A 54 10.21 -8.54 2.29
CA GLN A 54 10.77 -8.33 3.63
C GLN A 54 10.42 -9.50 4.57
N PRO A 55 10.82 -10.74 4.24
CA PRO A 55 10.44 -11.92 5.02
C PRO A 55 10.96 -11.84 6.46
N ASP A 56 12.20 -11.38 6.67
CA ASP A 56 12.81 -11.26 8.01
C ASP A 56 12.05 -10.28 8.90
N VAL A 57 11.66 -9.12 8.35
CA VAL A 57 10.86 -8.14 9.10
C VAL A 57 9.49 -8.70 9.45
N CYS A 58 8.88 -9.48 8.57
CA CYS A 58 7.59 -10.11 8.86
C CYS A 58 7.73 -11.21 9.91
N ALA A 59 8.83 -11.95 9.90
CA ALA A 59 9.15 -12.94 10.93
C ALA A 59 9.36 -12.27 12.29
N ASP A 60 10.12 -11.17 12.37
CA ASP A 60 10.35 -10.40 13.61
C ASP A 60 9.06 -9.82 14.22
N LEU A 61 8.05 -9.54 13.39
CA LEU A 61 6.77 -9.01 13.84
C LEU A 61 5.78 -10.10 14.28
N GLU A 62 5.96 -11.33 13.81
CA GLU A 62 5.08 -12.48 14.05
C GLU A 62 3.60 -12.11 13.84
N ASP A 63 2.74 -12.38 14.82
CA ASP A 63 1.30 -12.10 14.78
C ASP A 63 0.96 -10.61 14.66
N ARG A 64 1.92 -9.72 14.96
CA ARG A 64 1.72 -8.26 14.83
C ARG A 64 1.83 -7.79 13.38
N PHE A 65 2.37 -8.59 12.47
CA PHE A 65 2.56 -8.19 11.07
C PHE A 65 1.24 -7.79 10.41
N VAL A 66 0.20 -8.62 10.54
CA VAL A 66 -1.11 -8.39 9.90
C VAL A 66 -1.80 -7.13 10.40
N PRO A 67 -1.97 -6.91 11.72
CA PRO A 67 -2.60 -5.68 12.22
C PRO A 67 -1.77 -4.44 11.88
N LEU A 68 -0.43 -4.48 12.03
CA LEU A 68 0.44 -3.33 11.72
C LEU A 68 0.43 -2.97 10.23
N PHE A 69 0.46 -3.96 9.35
CA PHE A 69 0.37 -3.70 7.91
C PHE A 69 -1.00 -3.12 7.52
N THR A 70 -2.06 -3.54 8.21
CA THR A 70 -3.41 -3.02 7.96
C THR A 70 -3.50 -1.54 8.32
N GLU A 71 -2.96 -1.14 9.47
CA GLU A 71 -2.92 0.27 9.89
C GLU A 71 -2.04 1.11 8.96
N TYR A 72 -0.85 0.61 8.61
CA TYR A 72 0.01 1.23 7.60
C TYR A 72 -0.73 1.44 6.28
N ALA A 73 -1.38 0.40 5.75
CA ALA A 73 -2.02 0.44 4.43
C ALA A 73 -3.22 1.38 4.36
N LYS A 74 -3.93 1.60 5.48
CA LYS A 74 -4.98 2.62 5.59
C LYS A 74 -4.41 4.05 5.56
N ALA A 75 -3.33 4.29 6.30
CA ALA A 75 -2.65 5.59 6.33
C ALA A 75 -1.85 5.90 5.05
N HIS A 76 -1.49 4.86 4.28
CA HIS A 76 -0.68 4.97 3.06
C HIS A 76 -1.40 4.33 1.85
N PRO A 77 -2.42 5.03 1.31
CA PRO A 77 -3.01 4.72 0.01
C PRO A 77 -1.94 4.62 -1.08
N ARG A 78 -1.95 3.54 -1.87
CA ARG A 78 -1.04 3.47 -3.02
C ARG A 78 -1.48 4.42 -4.10
N THR A 79 -0.51 5.11 -4.71
CA THR A 79 -0.71 5.82 -5.96
C THR A 79 -0.47 4.87 -7.13
N VAL A 80 -1.07 5.16 -8.28
CA VAL A 80 -0.80 4.39 -9.50
C VAL A 80 0.69 4.50 -9.83
N GLY A 81 1.36 3.37 -10.05
CA GLY A 81 2.76 3.32 -10.45
C GLY A 81 3.80 3.13 -9.33
N SER A 82 3.42 3.20 -8.04
CA SER A 82 4.39 2.92 -6.95
C SER A 82 4.93 1.49 -7.08
N ARG A 83 6.25 1.29 -6.95
CA ARG A 83 6.85 -0.05 -7.09
C ARG A 83 6.65 -0.86 -5.81
N ALA A 84 6.52 -2.17 -5.94
CA ALA A 84 6.34 -3.05 -4.77
C ALA A 84 7.49 -2.96 -3.75
N ARG A 85 8.72 -2.76 -4.22
CA ARG A 85 9.89 -2.58 -3.34
C ARG A 85 9.86 -1.26 -2.57
N GLU A 86 9.29 -0.20 -3.15
CA GLU A 86 9.13 1.10 -2.48
C GLU A 86 8.07 1.01 -1.38
N ASP A 87 6.94 0.35 -1.63
CA ASP A 87 5.88 0.08 -0.63
C ASP A 87 6.45 -0.73 0.55
N ALA A 88 7.24 -1.77 0.27
CA ALA A 88 7.89 -2.56 1.31
C ALA A 88 8.91 -1.73 2.12
N ALA A 89 9.72 -0.88 1.47
CA ALA A 89 10.67 -0.01 2.17
C ALA A 89 9.94 1.03 3.04
N ALA A 90 8.87 1.63 2.53
CA ALA A 90 8.07 2.61 3.25
C ALA A 90 7.37 1.99 4.47
N PHE A 91 6.87 0.77 4.37
CA PHE A 91 6.34 0.03 5.52
C PHE A 91 7.41 -0.17 6.61
N VAL A 92 8.64 -0.52 6.22
CA VAL A 92 9.75 -0.73 7.17
C VAL A 92 10.13 0.58 7.86
N GLU A 93 10.17 1.71 7.16
CA GLU A 93 10.42 3.01 7.80
C GLU A 93 9.27 3.40 8.73
N TRP A 94 8.02 3.21 8.30
CA TRP A 94 6.84 3.47 9.13
C TRP A 94 6.90 2.68 10.45
N LEU A 95 7.28 1.40 10.41
CA LEU A 95 7.47 0.57 11.61
C LEU A 95 8.54 1.15 12.55
N ARG A 96 9.63 1.73 12.03
CA ARG A 96 10.68 2.35 12.86
C ARG A 96 10.22 3.65 13.48
N GLU A 97 9.50 4.47 12.72
CA GLU A 97 8.95 5.74 13.21
C GLU A 97 7.94 5.50 14.35
N HIS A 98 7.18 4.41 14.27
CA HIS A 98 6.18 4.02 15.28
C HIS A 98 6.76 3.10 16.38
N GLY A 99 8.07 2.86 16.39
CA GLY A 99 8.75 2.11 17.46
C GLY A 99 8.54 0.59 17.42
N HIS A 100 8.02 0.03 16.33
CA HIS A 100 7.85 -1.41 16.13
C HIS A 100 9.15 -2.10 15.68
N LEU A 101 10.10 -1.36 15.13
CA LEU A 101 11.45 -1.83 14.80
C LEU A 101 12.51 -0.91 15.41
N PRO A 102 13.68 -1.45 15.77
CA PRO A 102 14.80 -0.61 16.19
C PRO A 102 15.23 0.32 15.05
N LYS A 103 15.58 1.57 15.39
CA LYS A 103 16.13 2.52 14.42
C LYS A 103 17.37 1.91 13.76
N LEU A 104 17.41 1.92 12.43
CA LEU A 104 18.49 1.25 11.68
C LEU A 104 19.84 1.84 12.08
N LYS A 105 20.70 1.02 12.70
CA LYS A 105 22.06 1.43 13.05
C LYS A 105 22.83 1.73 11.77
N TRP A 106 23.57 2.85 11.76
CA TRP A 106 24.18 3.47 10.58
C TRP A 106 25.09 2.55 9.75
N TRP A 107 25.61 1.45 10.31
CA TRP A 107 26.45 0.48 9.60
C TRP A 107 25.70 -0.51 8.69
N ARG A 108 24.39 -0.77 8.91
CA ARG A 108 23.60 -1.65 8.03
C ARG A 108 23.28 -1.01 6.66
N ARG A 109 23.41 0.32 6.52
CA ARG A 109 23.18 1.04 5.25
C ARG A 109 24.17 0.72 4.14
N ARG A 110 25.37 0.20 4.45
CA ARG A 110 26.43 -0.06 3.45
C ARG A 110 26.32 -1.42 2.75
N ALA A 111 25.52 -2.35 3.27
CA ALA A 111 25.49 -3.74 2.78
C ALA A 111 24.64 -3.96 1.51
N THR A 112 23.85 -2.98 1.06
CA THR A 112 22.89 -3.18 -0.05
C THR A 112 23.24 -2.42 -1.34
N LYS A 113 24.49 -1.93 -1.50
CA LYS A 113 24.94 -1.26 -2.73
C LYS A 113 25.88 -2.08 -3.63
N ASN A 114 26.22 -3.31 -3.28
CA ASN A 114 26.98 -4.22 -4.15
C ASN A 114 26.18 -5.51 -4.36
N GLY A 115 25.48 -5.60 -5.48
CA GLY A 115 24.76 -6.76 -5.96
C GLY A 115 24.27 -6.51 -7.38
#